data_AF-A0A846DKJ0-F1
#
_entry.id   AF-A0A846DKJ0-F1
#
_cell.length_a   1.000
_cell.length_b   1.000
_cell.length_c   1.000
_cell.angle_alpha   90.00
_cell.angle_beta   90.00
_cell.angle_gamma   90.00
#
_symmetry.space_group_name_H-M   'P 1'
#
loop_
_entity.id
_entity.type
_entity.pdbx_description
1 polymer ?
#
loop_
_entity_poly.entity_id
_entity_poly.type
_entity_poly.pdbx_seq_one_letter_code
_entity_poly.pdbx_strand_id
1 'polypeptide(L)'
;MGKLVFLKLDGELKKGFRVALEIWQENSQKISIRGKLPPVTELTTKIKHHWEEKYRFLGAPYRLKAKKKSWFRGKITPIGIFKDSSPNRRNLEECKESAKDLSSKMNIWLKSEQFREVDNQLRENLNQNDNIQFLICTEDLLLCKLPWQQWELFKSFPKIEPTFAPLQFTYNQKNRKLANKYKPRILVILGHKEGITLEKDQRLLEDLTKAEIRFLVEPKRKDINDELWEKCWDILFFAGHSETEGDTGRIYINPNDSLTIDELSAGFKKAVQCGLQLAIFNSCDGLGLATALSECQIPYIIVMRELVPDRVAQQFLKYFLQNFVENKSLDITVREARERLQVLESEFPCATLLPIIYQKPTAPVLTWTEIININQSTSNPNIKYVEPLIPVPP
;
A
#
# COMPACT_ATOMS: atom_id res chain seq x y z
N MET A 1 -20.36 8.17 11.95
CA MET A 1 -20.33 9.09 10.78
C MET A 1 -19.00 8.89 10.06
N GLY A 2 -18.91 9.23 8.78
CA GLY A 2 -17.65 9.11 8.02
C GLY A 2 -16.74 10.32 8.28
N LYS A 3 -15.49 10.08 8.66
CA LYS A 3 -14.45 11.12 8.84
C LYS A 3 -13.24 10.82 7.95
N LEU A 4 -12.65 11.87 7.41
CA LEU A 4 -11.45 11.81 6.59
C LEU A 4 -10.37 12.67 7.24
N VAL A 5 -9.25 12.05 7.58
CA VAL A 5 -8.15 12.68 8.30
C VAL A 5 -6.93 12.73 7.38
N PHE A 6 -6.41 13.93 7.14
CA PHE A 6 -5.13 14.13 6.47
C PHE A 6 -4.09 14.56 7.49
N LEU A 7 -3.09 13.71 7.71
CA LEU A 7 -1.87 14.04 8.42
C LEU A 7 -0.77 14.27 7.38
N LYS A 8 -0.58 15.53 6.98
CA LYS A 8 0.40 15.93 5.95
C LYS A 8 1.75 16.18 6.60
N LEU A 9 2.76 15.42 6.18
CA LEU A 9 4.12 15.42 6.72
C LEU A 9 5.09 15.83 5.60
N ASP A 10 5.37 17.13 5.54
CA ASP A 10 6.23 17.76 4.53
C ASP A 10 7.64 17.99 5.09
N GLY A 11 8.59 17.19 4.62
CA GLY A 11 9.97 17.19 5.09
C GLY A 11 10.61 15.82 4.96
N GLU A 12 11.65 15.58 5.76
CA GLU A 12 12.38 14.32 5.79
C GLU A 12 12.88 14.04 7.22
N LEU A 13 12.98 12.77 7.61
CA LEU A 13 13.32 12.38 8.99
C LEU A 13 14.56 13.09 9.56
N LYS A 14 15.58 13.35 8.74
CA LYS A 14 16.83 14.00 9.18
C LYS A 14 16.71 15.51 9.37
N LYS A 15 15.72 16.16 8.76
CA LYS A 15 15.48 17.62 8.83
C LYS A 15 14.22 17.99 9.61
N GLY A 16 13.41 16.99 9.97
CA GLY A 16 12.10 17.20 10.59
C GLY A 16 11.02 17.45 9.54
N PHE A 17 9.79 17.60 10.01
CA PHE A 17 8.62 17.80 9.15
C PHE A 17 7.82 19.03 9.58
N ARG A 18 7.34 19.77 8.58
CA ARG A 18 6.16 20.63 8.75
C ARG A 18 4.94 19.71 8.73
N VAL A 19 4.06 19.88 9.71
CA VAL A 19 2.85 19.08 9.84
C VAL A 19 1.64 19.95 9.56
N ALA A 20 0.71 19.45 8.75
CA ALA A 20 -0.64 19.98 8.69
C ALA A 20 -1.64 18.86 8.97
N LEU A 21 -2.58 19.11 9.89
CA LEU A 21 -3.68 18.21 10.19
C LEU A 21 -4.97 18.82 9.65
N GLU A 22 -5.68 18.04 8.84
CA GLU A 22 -7.02 18.38 8.37
C GLU A 22 -7.98 17.26 8.73
N ILE A 23 -9.11 17.58 9.37
CA ILE A 23 -10.18 16.62 9.67
C ILE A 23 -11.44 17.10 8.95
N TRP A 24 -11.97 16.23 8.10
CA TRP A 24 -13.17 16.46 7.32
C TRP A 24 -14.29 15.54 7.77
N GLN A 25 -15.50 16.07 7.80
CA GLN A 25 -16.72 15.34 8.12
C GLN A 25 -17.85 15.84 7.21
N GLU A 26 -18.49 14.92 6.49
CA GLU A 26 -19.63 15.23 5.59
C GLU A 26 -19.31 16.37 4.61
N ASN A 27 -18.13 16.32 3.98
CA ASN A 27 -17.60 17.33 3.04
C ASN A 27 -17.36 18.73 3.64
N SER A 28 -17.44 18.88 4.97
CA SER A 28 -17.05 20.10 5.68
C SER A 28 -15.72 19.90 6.40
N GLN A 29 -14.80 20.83 6.23
CA GLN A 29 -13.55 20.85 7.00
C GLN A 29 -13.87 21.32 8.41
N LYS A 30 -13.56 20.48 9.41
CA LYS A 30 -13.79 20.78 10.84
C LYS A 30 -12.54 21.33 11.50
N ILE A 31 -11.40 20.73 11.21
CA ILE A 31 -10.11 21.11 11.79
C ILE A 31 -9.11 21.36 10.67
N SER A 32 -8.30 22.40 10.84
CA SER A 32 -7.16 22.74 9.98
C SER A 32 -6.08 23.40 10.83
N ILE A 33 -5.12 22.62 11.32
CA ILE A 33 -4.05 23.14 12.16
C ILE A 33 -2.67 22.79 11.60
N ARG A 34 -1.65 23.49 12.07
CA ARG A 34 -0.25 23.26 11.71
C ARG A 34 0.55 22.89 12.96
N GLY A 35 1.53 22.02 12.78
CA GLY A 35 2.47 21.61 13.80
C GLY A 35 3.83 21.31 13.20
N LYS A 36 4.72 20.71 13.99
CA LYS A 36 6.03 20.27 13.52
C LYS A 36 6.40 18.94 14.16
N LEU A 37 7.22 18.16 13.46
CA LEU A 37 7.97 17.05 14.05
C LEU A 37 9.46 17.36 13.98
N PRO A 38 10.21 17.17 15.08
CA PRO A 38 11.62 17.50 15.11
C PRO A 38 12.44 16.55 14.21
N PRO A 39 13.63 17.00 13.75
CA PRO A 39 14.61 16.11 13.14
C PRO A 39 14.97 14.95 14.06
N VAL A 40 15.14 13.76 13.49
CA VAL A 40 15.39 12.51 14.23
C VAL A 40 16.29 11.57 13.43
N THR A 41 17.60 11.84 13.49
CA THR A 41 18.62 11.00 12.83
C THR A 41 18.66 9.58 13.38
N GLU A 42 18.41 9.40 14.68
CA GLU A 42 18.37 8.08 15.32
C GLU A 42 17.35 7.15 14.64
N LEU A 43 16.14 7.64 14.32
CA LEU A 43 15.12 6.83 13.64
C LEU A 43 15.58 6.36 12.27
N THR A 44 16.27 7.20 11.50
CA THR A 44 16.81 6.76 10.20
C THR A 44 17.80 5.60 10.34
N THR A 45 18.63 5.62 11.40
CA THR A 45 19.54 4.52 11.72
C THR A 45 18.78 3.29 12.16
N LYS A 46 17.75 3.43 13.00
CA LYS A 46 16.92 2.32 13.48
C LYS A 46 16.11 1.64 12.37
N ILE A 47 15.56 2.41 11.42
CA ILE A 47 14.88 1.89 10.23
C ILE A 47 15.84 1.00 9.43
N LYS A 48 17.04 1.50 9.14
CA LYS A 48 18.06 0.73 8.41
C LYS A 48 18.50 -0.50 9.18
N HIS A 49 18.85 -0.33 10.45
CA HIS A 49 19.26 -1.44 11.31
C HIS A 49 18.19 -2.54 11.36
N HIS A 50 16.92 -2.18 11.56
CA HIS A 50 15.85 -3.16 11.61
C HIS A 50 15.64 -3.85 10.25
N TRP A 51 15.31 -3.08 9.20
CA TRP A 51 14.92 -3.67 7.92
C TRP A 51 16.10 -4.27 7.18
N GLU A 52 17.20 -3.54 7.06
CA GLU A 52 18.34 -3.97 6.25
C GLU A 52 19.21 -5.01 6.98
N GLU A 53 19.45 -4.86 8.29
CA GLU A 53 20.41 -5.70 9.02
C GLU A 53 19.79 -6.84 9.83
N LYS A 54 18.53 -6.72 10.28
CA LYS A 54 17.86 -7.76 11.08
C LYS A 54 16.82 -8.53 10.30
N TYR A 55 15.91 -7.83 9.62
CA TYR A 55 14.76 -8.43 8.97
C TYR A 55 15.11 -9.18 7.68
N ARG A 56 15.84 -8.54 6.74
CA ARG A 56 16.19 -9.14 5.45
C ARG A 56 17.06 -10.40 5.55
N PHE A 57 17.72 -10.62 6.70
CA PHE A 57 18.61 -11.75 6.95
C PHE A 57 17.93 -12.96 7.59
N LEU A 58 16.59 -12.95 7.77
CA LEU A 58 15.86 -14.06 8.37
C LEU A 58 15.70 -15.30 7.47
N GLY A 59 16.23 -15.29 6.23
CA GLY A 59 16.40 -16.52 5.44
C GLY A 59 15.10 -17.22 5.04
N ALA A 60 14.09 -16.46 4.62
CA ALA A 60 12.86 -17.00 4.04
C ALA A 60 12.91 -17.05 2.50
N PRO A 61 12.12 -17.89 1.83
CA PRO A 61 11.86 -17.74 0.40
C PRO A 61 11.10 -16.41 0.20
N TYR A 62 11.85 -15.36 -0.11
CA TYR A 62 11.32 -14.04 -0.41
C TYR A 62 10.95 -13.95 -1.89
N ARG A 63 9.94 -13.13 -2.20
CA ARG A 63 9.56 -12.77 -3.58
C ARG A 63 10.57 -11.79 -4.22
N LEU A 64 11.88 -12.10 -4.19
CA LEU A 64 12.97 -11.36 -4.83
C LEU A 64 13.69 -12.24 -5.87
N LYS A 65 14.09 -11.69 -7.03
CA LYS A 65 14.90 -12.43 -8.00
C LYS A 65 16.30 -12.63 -7.44
N ALA A 66 16.83 -13.84 -7.52
CA ALA A 66 18.22 -14.10 -7.16
C ALA A 66 19.16 -13.32 -8.09
N LYS A 67 19.91 -12.34 -7.58
CA LYS A 67 20.96 -11.70 -8.37
C LYS A 67 22.13 -12.67 -8.50
N LYS A 68 22.53 -13.03 -9.72
CA LYS A 68 23.90 -13.50 -9.96
C LYS A 68 24.82 -12.37 -9.50
N LYS A 69 25.53 -12.57 -8.37
CA LYS A 69 26.56 -11.70 -7.76
C LYS A 69 26.61 -10.27 -8.35
N SER A 70 25.74 -9.37 -7.88
CA SER A 70 25.77 -7.97 -8.29
C SER A 70 26.67 -7.16 -7.35
N TRP A 71 27.68 -6.49 -7.92
CA TRP A 71 28.52 -5.51 -7.23
C TRP A 71 27.72 -4.25 -6.88
N PHE A 72 27.57 -3.92 -5.61
CA PHE A 72 27.20 -2.56 -5.17
C PHE A 72 28.10 -2.14 -3.99
N ARG A 73 28.75 -0.98 -4.12
CA ARG A 73 29.51 -0.28 -3.06
C ARG A 73 30.58 -1.10 -2.31
N GLY A 74 31.41 -1.88 -3.01
CA GLY A 74 32.66 -2.43 -2.45
C GLY A 74 32.51 -3.42 -1.28
N LYS A 75 31.29 -3.88 -0.98
CA LYS A 75 31.02 -4.98 -0.06
C LYS A 75 30.17 -6.03 -0.77
N ILE A 76 30.67 -7.27 -0.77
CA ILE A 76 29.92 -8.43 -1.24
C ILE A 76 28.75 -8.63 -0.27
N THR A 77 27.53 -8.33 -0.70
CA THR A 77 26.30 -8.71 0.01
C THR A 77 25.63 -9.81 -0.80
N PRO A 78 25.50 -11.05 -0.29
CA PRO A 78 24.72 -12.07 -0.96
C PRO A 78 23.23 -11.73 -0.80
N ILE A 79 22.66 -11.00 -1.76
CA ILE A 79 21.21 -10.94 -1.97
C ILE A 79 20.90 -11.96 -3.06
N GLY A 80 20.80 -13.22 -2.66
CA GLY A 80 20.56 -14.31 -3.60
C GLY A 80 21.12 -15.61 -3.06
N ILE A 81 20.22 -16.57 -2.86
CA ILE A 81 20.46 -17.89 -2.28
C ILE A 81 20.66 -17.82 -0.76
N PHE A 82 19.58 -17.49 -0.03
CA PHE A 82 19.43 -18.07 1.30
C PHE A 82 19.21 -19.56 1.07
N LYS A 83 20.26 -20.37 1.24
CA LYS A 83 20.09 -21.82 1.45
C LYS A 83 19.08 -22.01 2.58
N ASP A 84 18.40 -23.15 2.62
CA ASP A 84 17.42 -23.65 3.62
C ASP A 84 17.86 -23.60 5.10
N SER A 85 18.71 -22.68 5.52
CA SER A 85 18.94 -22.34 6.91
C SER A 85 17.72 -21.58 7.42
N SER A 86 16.76 -22.35 7.98
CA SER A 86 15.75 -21.81 8.90
C SER A 86 16.42 -20.80 9.84
N PRO A 87 15.88 -19.58 10.02
CA PRO A 87 16.46 -18.61 10.92
C PRO A 87 16.60 -19.25 12.31
N ASN A 88 17.80 -19.20 12.88
CA ASN A 88 17.99 -19.65 14.25
C ASN A 88 17.20 -18.71 15.17
N ARG A 89 16.67 -19.26 16.27
CA ARG A 89 15.88 -18.56 17.29
C ARG A 89 16.48 -17.22 17.71
N ARG A 90 17.81 -17.12 17.79
CA ARG A 90 18.51 -15.86 18.11
C ARG A 90 18.22 -14.74 17.10
N ASN A 91 18.28 -15.04 15.80
CA ASN A 91 18.03 -14.03 14.76
C ASN A 91 16.57 -13.58 14.78
N LEU A 92 15.64 -14.51 15.04
CA LEU A 92 14.21 -14.18 15.19
C LEU A 92 13.98 -13.24 16.37
N GLU A 93 14.59 -13.52 17.53
CA GLU A 93 14.45 -12.65 18.70
C GLU A 93 15.12 -11.29 18.49
N GLU A 94 16.32 -11.22 17.90
CA GLU A 94 16.98 -9.94 17.55
C GLU A 94 16.13 -9.10 16.56
N CYS A 95 15.45 -9.74 15.62
CA CYS A 95 14.52 -9.06 14.71
C CYS A 95 13.30 -8.51 15.47
N LYS A 96 12.69 -9.31 16.35
CA LYS A 96 11.56 -8.86 17.19
C LYS A 96 11.96 -7.71 18.12
N GLU A 97 13.14 -7.78 18.73
CA GLU A 97 13.66 -6.73 19.61
C GLU A 97 13.92 -5.43 18.84
N SER A 98 14.57 -5.51 17.68
CA SER A 98 14.79 -4.32 16.84
C SER A 98 13.48 -3.71 16.31
N ALA A 99 12.46 -4.52 16.02
CA ALA A 99 11.12 -4.03 15.68
C ALA A 99 10.49 -3.26 16.86
N LYS A 100 10.53 -3.84 18.06
CA LYS A 100 10.01 -3.20 19.28
C LYS A 100 10.73 -1.89 19.58
N ASP A 101 12.05 -1.86 19.45
CA ASP A 101 12.85 -0.65 19.63
C ASP A 101 12.47 0.42 18.60
N LEU A 102 12.39 0.07 17.30
CA LEU A 102 11.95 0.98 16.25
C LEU A 102 10.57 1.60 16.54
N SER A 103 9.63 0.77 17.00
CA SER A 103 8.27 1.18 17.36
C SER A 103 8.24 2.11 18.57
N SER A 104 9.06 1.81 19.57
CA SER A 104 9.19 2.61 20.77
C SER A 104 9.77 3.98 20.44
N LYS A 105 10.82 4.02 19.63
CA LYS A 105 11.46 5.26 19.15
C LYS A 105 10.51 6.09 18.29
N MET A 106 9.71 5.46 17.44
CA MET A 106 8.68 6.14 16.65
C MET A 106 7.64 6.80 17.57
N ASN A 107 7.15 6.09 18.59
CA ASN A 107 6.16 6.64 19.52
C ASN A 107 6.73 7.76 20.40
N ILE A 108 7.99 7.67 20.82
CA ILE A 108 8.67 8.78 21.52
C ILE A 108 8.74 10.02 20.62
N TRP A 109 9.09 9.85 19.36
CA TRP A 109 9.16 10.95 18.39
C TRP A 109 7.79 11.60 18.14
N LEU A 110 6.73 10.79 18.00
CA LEU A 110 5.35 11.26 17.86
C LEU A 110 4.78 11.90 19.15
N LYS A 111 5.46 11.75 20.29
CA LYS A 111 5.14 12.45 21.56
C LYS A 111 5.95 13.73 21.77
N SER A 112 6.75 14.14 20.77
CA SER A 112 7.54 15.37 20.86
C SER A 112 6.66 16.59 21.13
N GLU A 113 7.19 17.55 21.89
CA GLU A 113 6.43 18.75 22.28
C GLU A 113 5.90 19.53 21.07
N GLN A 114 6.65 19.55 19.97
CA GLN A 114 6.29 20.25 18.73
C GLN A 114 5.08 19.64 17.99
N PHE A 115 4.77 18.37 18.27
CA PHE A 115 3.65 17.63 17.67
C PHE A 115 2.45 17.49 18.63
N ARG A 116 2.63 17.84 19.91
CA ARG A 116 1.62 17.65 20.97
C ARG A 116 0.25 18.22 20.61
N GLU A 117 0.20 19.42 20.03
CA GLU A 117 -1.09 20.03 19.66
C GLU A 117 -1.81 19.23 18.56
N VAL A 118 -1.06 18.69 17.59
CA VAL A 118 -1.63 17.82 16.54
C VAL A 118 -2.17 16.52 17.14
N ASP A 119 -1.43 15.88 18.04
CA ASP A 119 -1.88 14.66 18.74
C ASP A 119 -3.12 14.92 19.61
N ASN A 120 -3.17 16.05 20.32
CA ASN A 120 -4.34 16.45 21.11
C ASN A 120 -5.59 16.60 20.22
N GLN A 121 -5.49 17.36 19.12
CA GLN A 121 -6.61 17.54 18.19
C GLN A 121 -7.09 16.22 17.59
N LEU A 122 -6.18 15.29 17.28
CA LEU A 122 -6.56 13.94 16.84
C LEU A 122 -7.36 13.20 17.92
N ARG A 123 -6.92 13.25 19.19
CA ARG A 123 -7.60 12.54 20.28
C ARG A 123 -8.94 13.14 20.66
N GLU A 124 -9.08 14.46 20.58
CA GLU A 124 -10.32 15.17 20.93
C GLU A 124 -11.40 15.04 19.84
N ASN A 125 -11.00 14.97 18.56
CA ASN A 125 -11.94 15.01 17.44
C ASN A 125 -12.25 13.64 16.84
N LEU A 126 -11.56 12.57 17.22
CA LEU A 126 -11.84 11.21 16.75
C LEU A 126 -12.64 10.42 17.79
N ASN A 127 -13.54 9.54 17.31
CA ASN A 127 -14.32 8.64 18.16
C ASN A 127 -14.12 7.19 17.73
N GLN A 128 -14.17 6.26 18.69
CA GLN A 128 -14.05 4.80 18.45
C GLN A 128 -15.13 4.23 17.53
N ASN A 129 -16.28 4.89 17.44
CA ASN A 129 -17.40 4.47 16.62
C ASN A 129 -17.43 5.11 15.23
N ASP A 130 -16.54 6.05 14.95
CA ASP A 130 -16.47 6.67 13.63
C ASP A 130 -15.84 5.73 12.59
N ASN A 131 -16.30 5.84 11.35
CA ASN A 131 -15.61 5.25 10.21
C ASN A 131 -14.59 6.29 9.74
N ILE A 132 -13.32 6.06 10.05
CA ILE A 132 -12.25 7.05 9.86
C ILE A 132 -11.30 6.55 8.77
N GLN A 133 -11.22 7.28 7.67
CA GLN A 133 -10.14 7.14 6.70
C GLN A 133 -8.97 8.03 7.15
N PHE A 134 -7.84 7.40 7.50
CA PHE A 134 -6.66 8.10 8.01
C PHE A 134 -5.53 8.06 6.98
N LEU A 135 -5.18 9.21 6.42
CA LEU A 135 -4.16 9.36 5.40
C LEU A 135 -2.93 10.07 5.95
N ILE A 136 -1.80 9.38 5.91
CA ILE A 136 -0.47 9.92 6.16
C ILE A 136 0.08 10.37 4.81
N CYS A 137 0.12 11.68 4.59
CA CYS A 137 0.54 12.25 3.31
C CYS A 137 2.02 12.63 3.41
N THR A 138 2.89 12.00 2.61
CA THR A 138 4.33 12.25 2.66
C THR A 138 5.01 11.87 1.34
N GLU A 139 6.14 12.52 1.06
CA GLU A 139 7.06 12.13 -0.02
C GLU A 139 8.30 11.39 0.51
N ASP A 140 8.47 11.25 1.84
CA ASP A 140 9.61 10.54 2.44
C ASP A 140 9.34 9.04 2.52
N LEU A 141 9.97 8.26 1.63
CA LEU A 141 9.83 6.79 1.62
C LEU A 141 10.37 6.12 2.88
N LEU A 142 11.35 6.71 3.57
CA LEU A 142 11.82 6.17 4.85
C LEU A 142 10.74 6.30 5.92
N LEU A 143 9.94 7.37 5.86
CA LEU A 143 8.81 7.55 6.76
C LEU A 143 7.78 6.43 6.58
N CYS A 144 7.56 5.97 5.35
CA CYS A 144 6.66 4.86 5.04
C CYS A 144 7.14 3.49 5.59
N LYS A 145 8.44 3.37 5.90
CA LYS A 145 9.03 2.19 6.55
C LYS A 145 8.85 2.14 8.07
N LEU A 146 8.34 3.20 8.69
CA LEU A 146 8.01 3.18 10.11
C LEU A 146 6.77 2.30 10.38
N PRO A 147 6.68 1.65 11.55
CA PRO A 147 5.55 0.82 11.92
C PRO A 147 4.33 1.65 12.35
N TRP A 148 3.73 2.38 11.41
CA TRP A 148 2.61 3.29 11.67
C TRP A 148 1.42 2.63 12.36
N GLN A 149 1.15 1.35 12.06
CA GLN A 149 0.11 0.56 12.73
C GLN A 149 0.34 0.38 14.24
N GLN A 150 1.56 0.61 14.72
CA GLN A 150 1.95 0.54 16.13
C GLN A 150 2.02 1.93 16.80
N TRP A 151 1.54 2.97 16.13
CA TRP A 151 1.32 4.25 16.78
C TRP A 151 0.28 4.11 17.90
N GLU A 152 0.63 4.56 19.10
CA GLU A 152 -0.22 4.50 20.29
C GLU A 152 -1.59 5.16 20.10
N LEU A 153 -1.74 6.11 19.17
CA LEU A 153 -3.05 6.67 18.80
C LEU A 153 -4.05 5.57 18.41
N PHE A 154 -3.62 4.60 17.61
CA PHE A 154 -4.51 3.55 17.09
C PHE A 154 -4.91 2.51 18.14
N LYS A 155 -4.24 2.46 19.30
CA LYS A 155 -4.73 1.68 20.44
C LYS A 155 -6.07 2.20 20.96
N SER A 156 -6.26 3.53 20.92
CA SER A 156 -7.51 4.18 21.30
C SER A 156 -8.57 4.15 20.20
N PHE A 157 -8.16 3.90 18.95
CA PHE A 157 -9.03 3.90 17.77
C PHE A 157 -8.77 2.65 16.90
N PRO A 158 -9.13 1.45 17.37
CA PRO A 158 -8.68 0.18 16.78
C PRO A 158 -9.24 -0.11 15.39
N LYS A 159 -10.25 0.65 14.93
CA LYS A 159 -10.83 0.50 13.59
C LYS A 159 -10.02 1.19 12.49
N ILE A 160 -9.09 2.07 12.85
CA ILE A 160 -8.31 2.84 11.89
C ILE A 160 -7.21 1.96 11.30
N GLU A 161 -7.13 1.92 9.96
CA GLU A 161 -5.93 1.47 9.25
C GLU A 161 -5.21 2.70 8.68
N PRO A 162 -3.93 2.95 9.04
CA PRO A 162 -3.17 4.03 8.45
C PRO A 162 -2.88 3.74 6.98
N THR A 163 -3.22 4.70 6.12
CA THR A 163 -2.96 4.64 4.68
C THR A 163 -1.98 5.75 4.28
N PHE A 164 -1.19 5.52 3.24
CA PHE A 164 -0.27 6.52 2.71
C PHE A 164 -0.88 7.23 1.51
N ALA A 165 -0.49 8.47 1.30
CA ALA A 165 -0.94 9.30 0.19
C ALA A 165 0.17 10.25 -0.26
N PRO A 166 0.12 10.76 -1.50
CA PRO A 166 1.05 11.78 -1.94
C PRO A 166 0.72 13.08 -1.19
N LEU A 167 1.75 13.88 -0.93
CA LEU A 167 1.59 15.16 -0.24
C LEU A 167 0.79 16.14 -1.09
N GLN A 168 0.96 16.07 -2.41
CA GLN A 168 0.27 16.89 -3.37
C GLN A 168 -0.65 16.04 -4.24
N PHE A 169 -1.89 16.49 -4.40
CA PHE A 169 -2.87 15.81 -5.23
C PHE A 169 -3.86 16.82 -5.82
N THR A 170 -4.42 16.46 -6.98
CA THR A 170 -5.47 17.24 -7.62
C THR A 170 -6.81 16.51 -7.54
N TYR A 171 -7.88 17.26 -7.31
CA TYR A 171 -9.24 16.76 -7.42
C TYR A 171 -9.61 16.62 -8.90
N ASN A 172 -9.23 15.50 -9.49
CA ASN A 172 -9.71 15.13 -10.81
C ASN A 172 -10.90 14.18 -10.66
N GLN A 173 -12.11 14.74 -10.59
CA GLN A 173 -13.33 13.98 -10.84
C GLN A 173 -13.46 13.76 -12.34
N LYS A 174 -12.92 12.64 -12.83
CA LYS A 174 -13.29 12.12 -14.15
C LYS A 174 -13.83 10.73 -13.97
N ASN A 175 -15.14 10.63 -13.76
CA ASN A 175 -15.87 9.39 -13.95
C ASN A 175 -15.94 9.13 -15.46
N ARG A 176 -15.18 8.16 -15.96
CA ARG A 176 -15.49 7.53 -17.24
C ARG A 176 -15.74 6.04 -17.03
N LYS A 177 -16.91 5.66 -17.53
CA LYS A 177 -17.59 4.38 -17.40
C LYS A 177 -17.11 3.42 -18.48
N LEU A 178 -17.07 2.12 -18.16
CA LEU A 178 -17.22 1.07 -19.16
C LEU A 178 -17.89 -0.16 -18.56
N ALA A 179 -19.01 -0.51 -19.21
CA ALA A 179 -19.80 -1.73 -19.14
C ALA A 179 -20.65 -1.96 -17.88
N ASN A 180 -21.91 -2.31 -18.14
CA ASN A 180 -22.87 -2.84 -17.18
C ASN A 180 -22.41 -4.25 -16.80
N LYS A 181 -21.62 -4.37 -15.73
CA LYS A 181 -21.02 -5.65 -15.31
C LYS A 181 -21.65 -6.12 -14.01
N TYR A 182 -21.99 -7.40 -13.97
CA TYR A 182 -22.52 -8.07 -12.77
C TYR A 182 -21.42 -8.61 -11.85
N LYS A 183 -20.17 -8.69 -12.31
CA LYS A 183 -19.02 -9.18 -11.55
C LYS A 183 -17.78 -8.29 -11.77
N PRO A 184 -16.96 -8.05 -10.73
CA PRO A 184 -15.65 -7.43 -10.90
C PRO A 184 -14.75 -8.23 -11.84
N ARG A 185 -13.98 -7.55 -12.68
CA ARG A 185 -12.98 -8.14 -13.57
C ARG A 185 -11.59 -7.96 -12.99
N ILE A 186 -10.85 -9.04 -12.84
CA ILE A 186 -9.51 -9.06 -12.24
C ILE A 186 -8.49 -9.52 -13.29
N LEU A 187 -7.50 -8.67 -13.58
CA LEU A 187 -6.30 -9.07 -14.31
C LEU A 187 -5.27 -9.59 -13.31
N VAL A 188 -4.88 -10.84 -13.46
CA VAL A 188 -3.88 -11.50 -12.62
C VAL A 188 -2.61 -11.72 -13.42
N ILE A 189 -1.51 -11.12 -12.98
CA ILE A 189 -0.19 -11.27 -13.57
C ILE A 189 0.65 -12.10 -12.60
N LEU A 190 0.92 -13.35 -12.96
CA LEU A 190 1.87 -14.22 -12.26
C LEU A 190 3.22 -14.12 -12.97
N GLY A 191 4.13 -13.39 -12.35
CA GLY A 191 5.46 -13.11 -12.87
C GLY A 191 6.43 -14.29 -12.73
N HIS A 192 7.72 -13.98 -12.78
CA HIS A 192 8.78 -14.96 -12.60
C HIS A 192 8.67 -15.66 -11.23
N LYS A 193 8.75 -16.99 -11.22
CA LYS A 193 8.49 -17.83 -10.04
C LYS A 193 9.70 -18.51 -9.39
N GLU A 194 10.93 -18.17 -9.78
CA GLU A 194 12.14 -18.83 -9.26
C GLU A 194 12.24 -18.78 -7.72
N GLY A 195 12.12 -19.94 -7.08
CA GLY A 195 12.22 -20.05 -5.61
C GLY A 195 10.98 -19.62 -4.82
N ILE A 196 9.83 -19.42 -5.49
CA ILE A 196 8.52 -19.12 -4.85
C ILE A 196 7.41 -19.99 -5.45
N THR A 197 6.28 -20.13 -4.76
CA THR A 197 5.16 -20.98 -5.20
C THR A 197 3.92 -20.14 -5.51
N LEU A 198 3.78 -19.71 -6.76
CA LEU A 198 2.64 -18.89 -7.20
C LEU A 198 1.35 -19.70 -7.39
N GLU A 199 1.43 -21.03 -7.41
CA GLU A 199 0.29 -21.93 -7.57
C GLU A 199 -0.73 -21.80 -6.43
N LYS A 200 -0.29 -21.40 -5.24
CA LYS A 200 -1.19 -21.13 -4.10
C LYS A 200 -1.96 -19.82 -4.30
N ASP A 201 -1.28 -18.75 -4.75
CA ASP A 201 -1.94 -17.49 -5.09
C ASP A 201 -2.95 -17.71 -6.23
N GLN A 202 -2.57 -18.48 -7.25
CA GLN A 202 -3.46 -18.85 -8.36
C GLN A 202 -4.72 -19.55 -7.87
N ARG A 203 -4.61 -20.61 -7.06
CA ARG A 203 -5.78 -21.34 -6.54
C ARG A 203 -6.72 -20.46 -5.73
N LEU A 204 -6.17 -19.61 -4.84
CA LEU A 204 -6.99 -18.68 -4.04
C LEU A 204 -7.81 -17.73 -4.92
N LEU A 205 -7.27 -17.33 -6.07
CA LEU A 205 -7.95 -16.49 -7.04
C LEU A 205 -8.92 -17.30 -7.91
N GLU A 206 -8.57 -18.52 -8.35
CA GLU A 206 -9.47 -19.41 -9.10
C GLU A 206 -10.73 -19.77 -8.31
N ASP A 207 -10.61 -19.96 -6.99
CA ASP A 207 -11.72 -20.25 -6.09
C ASP A 207 -12.71 -19.06 -5.94
N LEU A 208 -12.35 -17.86 -6.43
CA LEU A 208 -13.17 -16.65 -6.34
C LEU A 208 -14.28 -16.62 -7.40
N THR A 209 -15.38 -17.32 -7.13
CA THR A 209 -16.55 -17.41 -8.03
C THR A 209 -17.30 -16.08 -8.26
N LYS A 210 -17.08 -15.09 -7.38
CA LYS A 210 -17.71 -13.76 -7.43
C LYS A 210 -17.08 -12.81 -8.46
N ALA A 211 -16.00 -13.19 -9.15
CA ALA A 211 -15.28 -12.35 -10.13
C ALA A 211 -15.10 -13.03 -11.50
N GLU A 212 -14.83 -12.23 -12.53
CA GLU A 212 -14.26 -12.69 -13.81
C GLU A 212 -12.74 -12.48 -13.74
N ILE A 213 -11.95 -13.53 -13.97
CA ILE A 213 -10.50 -13.49 -13.75
C ILE A 213 -9.77 -13.89 -15.01
N ARG A 214 -8.76 -13.11 -15.38
CA ARG A 214 -7.84 -13.38 -16.48
C ARG A 214 -6.43 -13.57 -15.94
N PHE A 215 -5.88 -14.77 -16.09
CA PHE A 215 -4.50 -15.06 -15.72
C PHE A 215 -3.55 -14.84 -16.89
N LEU A 216 -2.45 -14.13 -16.62
CA LEU A 216 -1.24 -14.06 -17.42
C LEU A 216 -0.12 -14.72 -16.61
N VAL A 217 0.33 -15.90 -17.03
CA VAL A 217 1.39 -16.67 -16.35
C VAL A 217 2.69 -16.55 -17.12
N GLU A 218 3.70 -15.99 -16.47
CA GLU A 218 5.00 -15.62 -17.05
C GLU A 218 4.87 -14.93 -18.43
N PRO A 219 4.04 -13.88 -18.56
CA PRO A 219 3.70 -13.29 -19.86
C PRO A 219 4.87 -12.57 -20.53
N LYS A 220 4.73 -12.29 -21.82
CA LYS A 220 5.59 -11.34 -22.54
C LYS A 220 5.13 -9.92 -22.24
N ARG A 221 6.03 -8.95 -22.46
CA ARG A 221 5.73 -7.51 -22.32
C ARG A 221 4.47 -7.10 -23.11
N LYS A 222 4.34 -7.60 -24.35
CA LYS A 222 3.19 -7.32 -25.23
C LYS A 222 1.87 -7.75 -24.61
N ASP A 223 1.81 -8.93 -23.98
CA ASP A 223 0.56 -9.45 -23.42
C ASP A 223 0.02 -8.54 -22.29
N ILE A 224 0.92 -8.05 -21.42
CA ILE A 224 0.55 -7.10 -20.36
C ILE A 224 0.08 -5.78 -20.98
N ASN A 225 0.82 -5.26 -21.96
CA ASN A 225 0.47 -4.01 -22.61
C ASN A 225 -0.91 -4.10 -23.29
N ASP A 226 -1.16 -5.15 -24.07
CA ASP A 226 -2.43 -5.36 -24.76
C ASP A 226 -3.60 -5.45 -23.76
N GLU A 227 -3.45 -6.20 -22.66
CA GLU A 227 -4.50 -6.30 -21.64
C GLU A 227 -4.78 -4.96 -20.92
N LEU A 228 -3.76 -4.11 -20.71
CA LEU A 228 -3.92 -2.78 -20.11
C LEU A 228 -4.54 -1.75 -21.07
N TRP A 229 -4.29 -1.86 -22.38
CA TRP A 229 -4.77 -0.92 -23.38
C TRP A 229 -6.13 -1.28 -23.96
N GLU A 230 -6.37 -2.57 -24.21
CA GLU A 230 -7.51 -3.06 -24.98
C GLU A 230 -8.67 -3.52 -24.11
N LYS A 231 -8.44 -3.83 -22.82
CA LYS A 231 -9.46 -4.34 -21.89
C LYS A 231 -9.63 -3.42 -20.68
N CYS A 232 -10.80 -3.56 -20.04
CA CYS A 232 -11.16 -2.78 -18.85
C CYS A 232 -11.17 -3.68 -17.62
N TRP A 233 -10.29 -3.40 -16.66
CA TRP A 233 -10.13 -4.15 -15.41
C TRP A 233 -10.57 -3.31 -14.22
N ASP A 234 -11.16 -3.96 -13.22
CA ASP A 234 -11.57 -3.32 -11.98
C ASP A 234 -10.46 -3.46 -10.93
N ILE A 235 -9.80 -4.63 -10.92
CA ILE A 235 -8.68 -4.96 -10.04
C ILE A 235 -7.52 -5.50 -10.90
N LEU A 236 -6.29 -5.08 -10.57
CA LEU A 236 -5.06 -5.71 -11.05
C LEU A 236 -4.35 -6.37 -9.89
N PHE A 237 -3.93 -7.61 -10.06
CA PHE A 237 -3.14 -8.34 -9.07
C PHE A 237 -1.82 -8.80 -9.70
N PHE A 238 -0.71 -8.53 -9.03
CA PHE A 238 0.61 -9.02 -9.40
C PHE A 238 1.19 -9.87 -8.27
N ALA A 239 1.70 -11.05 -8.61
CA ALA A 239 2.54 -11.87 -7.74
C ALA A 239 3.73 -12.40 -8.53
N GLY A 240 4.91 -12.33 -7.93
CA GLY A 240 6.17 -12.66 -8.58
C GLY A 240 7.30 -11.87 -7.93
N HIS A 241 8.47 -11.87 -8.55
CA HIS A 241 9.57 -11.06 -8.04
C HIS A 241 9.41 -9.58 -8.42
N SER A 242 9.78 -8.69 -7.50
CA SER A 242 9.94 -7.26 -7.75
C SER A 242 11.09 -6.69 -6.93
N GLU A 243 11.60 -5.55 -7.35
CA GLU A 243 12.60 -4.78 -6.59
C GLU A 243 12.45 -3.28 -6.85
N THR A 244 12.94 -2.47 -5.92
CA THR A 244 13.09 -1.03 -6.11
C THR A 244 14.51 -0.73 -6.59
N GLU A 245 14.65 -0.15 -7.80
CA GLU A 245 15.93 0.34 -8.35
C GLU A 245 15.94 1.88 -8.31
N GLY A 246 16.65 2.46 -7.35
CA GLY A 246 16.58 3.91 -7.10
C GLY A 246 15.21 4.28 -6.53
N ASP A 247 14.46 5.12 -7.24
CA ASP A 247 13.09 5.51 -6.89
C ASP A 247 12.03 4.78 -7.74
N THR A 248 12.44 3.89 -8.66
CA THR A 248 11.56 3.20 -9.59
C THR A 248 11.37 1.74 -9.21
N GLY A 249 10.11 1.29 -9.11
CA GLY A 249 9.79 -0.12 -8.92
C GLY A 249 9.86 -0.93 -10.23
N ARG A 250 10.48 -2.12 -10.16
CA ARG A 250 10.61 -3.08 -11.26
C ARG A 250 9.90 -4.39 -10.90
N ILE A 251 9.13 -4.93 -11.84
CA ILE A 251 8.50 -6.24 -11.76
C ILE A 251 9.14 -7.22 -12.74
N TYR A 252 9.38 -8.44 -12.30
CA TYR A 252 9.90 -9.53 -13.13
C TYR A 252 8.73 -10.35 -13.65
N ILE A 253 8.42 -10.17 -14.94
CA ILE A 253 7.21 -10.71 -15.54
C ILE A 253 7.38 -12.14 -16.04
N ASN A 254 8.61 -12.56 -16.33
CA ASN A 254 8.96 -13.93 -16.71
C ASN A 254 10.48 -14.15 -16.44
N PRO A 255 11.06 -15.35 -16.67
CA PRO A 255 12.47 -15.61 -16.39
C PRO A 255 13.46 -14.66 -17.09
N ASN A 256 13.08 -14.18 -18.27
CA ASN A 256 13.95 -13.44 -19.19
C ASN A 256 13.67 -11.92 -19.22
N ASP A 257 12.46 -11.50 -18.83
CA ASP A 257 12.03 -10.10 -18.92
C ASP A 257 11.62 -9.50 -17.59
N SER A 258 11.79 -8.18 -17.51
CA SER A 258 11.28 -7.32 -16.46
C SER A 258 10.77 -6.01 -17.04
N LEU A 259 9.95 -5.31 -16.27
CA LEU A 259 9.36 -4.02 -16.61
C LEU A 259 9.44 -3.08 -15.41
N THR A 260 9.75 -1.82 -15.65
CA THR A 260 9.47 -0.75 -14.69
C THR A 260 8.01 -0.32 -14.77
N ILE A 261 7.50 0.30 -13.72
CA ILE A 261 6.15 0.89 -13.76
C ILE A 261 6.08 2.03 -14.79
N ASP A 262 7.16 2.78 -15.00
CA ASP A 262 7.23 3.85 -15.98
C ASP A 262 7.00 3.34 -17.42
N GLU A 263 7.57 2.17 -17.75
CA GLU A 263 7.35 1.48 -19.03
C GLU A 263 5.87 1.10 -19.25
N LEU A 264 5.12 0.89 -18.16
CA LEU A 264 3.69 0.56 -18.18
C LEU A 264 2.77 1.76 -17.92
N SER A 265 3.32 2.95 -17.65
CA SER A 265 2.56 4.09 -17.13
C SER A 265 1.41 4.53 -18.02
N ALA A 266 1.62 4.51 -19.34
CA ALA A 266 0.57 4.83 -20.31
C ALA A 266 -0.57 3.79 -20.30
N GLY A 267 -0.21 2.50 -20.19
CA GLY A 267 -1.16 1.40 -20.05
C GLY A 267 -1.96 1.48 -18.75
N PHE A 268 -1.30 1.76 -17.62
CA PHE A 268 -1.99 1.97 -16.33
C PHE A 268 -2.93 3.17 -16.37
N LYS A 269 -2.51 4.31 -16.93
CA LYS A 269 -3.37 5.48 -17.11
C LYS A 269 -4.60 5.14 -17.96
N LYS A 270 -4.44 4.33 -19.01
CA LYS A 270 -5.55 3.83 -19.83
C LYS A 270 -6.47 2.89 -19.04
N ALA A 271 -5.91 1.97 -18.26
CA ALA A 271 -6.68 1.05 -17.41
C ALA A 271 -7.49 1.81 -16.34
N VAL A 272 -6.91 2.84 -15.70
CA VAL A 272 -7.60 3.73 -14.75
C VAL A 272 -8.75 4.46 -15.43
N GLN A 273 -8.55 5.01 -16.62
CA GLN A 273 -9.63 5.62 -17.41
C GLN A 273 -10.75 4.62 -17.79
N CYS A 274 -10.44 3.33 -17.81
CA CYS A 274 -11.36 2.25 -18.12
C CYS A 274 -11.99 1.61 -16.87
N GLY A 275 -11.66 2.07 -15.65
CA GLY A 275 -12.30 1.63 -14.42
C GLY A 275 -11.40 0.99 -13.37
N LEU A 276 -10.08 0.84 -13.59
CA LEU A 276 -9.18 0.24 -12.59
C LEU A 276 -9.22 1.01 -11.27
N GLN A 277 -9.70 0.34 -10.21
CA GLN A 277 -9.84 0.92 -8.87
C GLN A 277 -8.73 0.50 -7.92
N LEU A 278 -8.29 -0.76 -8.03
CA LEU A 278 -7.36 -1.37 -7.07
C LEU A 278 -6.24 -2.11 -7.79
N ALA A 279 -5.00 -1.82 -7.40
CA ALA A 279 -3.84 -2.60 -7.81
C ALA A 279 -3.17 -3.25 -6.59
N ILE A 280 -2.97 -4.56 -6.60
CA ILE A 280 -2.36 -5.31 -5.50
C ILE A 280 -1.05 -5.89 -6.00
N PHE A 281 0.07 -5.40 -5.48
CA PHE A 281 1.41 -5.94 -5.73
C PHE A 281 1.82 -6.78 -4.53
N ASN A 282 1.49 -8.06 -4.59
CA ASN A 282 1.80 -9.03 -3.56
C ASN A 282 3.24 -9.56 -3.75
N SER A 283 4.20 -8.65 -3.82
CA SER A 283 5.60 -8.91 -4.17
C SER A 283 6.54 -8.07 -3.29
N CYS A 284 7.85 -8.30 -3.38
CA CYS A 284 8.83 -7.63 -2.51
C CYS A 284 9.04 -6.14 -2.82
N ASP A 285 9.41 -5.37 -1.79
CA ASP A 285 9.84 -3.95 -1.86
C ASP A 285 8.90 -3.08 -2.70
N GLY A 286 7.71 -2.85 -2.15
CA GLY A 286 6.63 -2.22 -2.86
C GLY A 286 6.54 -0.69 -2.72
N LEU A 287 7.41 -0.06 -1.93
CA LEU A 287 7.36 1.39 -1.73
C LEU A 287 7.69 2.16 -3.01
N GLY A 288 8.75 1.77 -3.74
CA GLY A 288 9.07 2.37 -5.04
C GLY A 288 7.98 2.07 -6.09
N LEU A 289 7.35 0.90 -6.02
CA LEU A 289 6.20 0.56 -6.86
C LEU A 289 5.01 1.49 -6.56
N ALA A 290 4.67 1.70 -5.29
CA ALA A 290 3.55 2.54 -4.89
C ALA A 290 3.71 3.99 -5.37
N THR A 291 4.91 4.57 -5.28
CA THR A 291 5.19 5.92 -5.79
C THR A 291 4.90 6.00 -7.29
N ALA A 292 5.52 5.15 -8.11
CA ALA A 292 5.33 5.18 -9.56
C ALA A 292 3.88 4.88 -9.99
N LEU A 293 3.20 3.96 -9.30
CA LEU A 293 1.80 3.64 -9.56
C LEU A 293 0.85 4.77 -9.15
N SER A 294 1.20 5.55 -8.12
CA SER A 294 0.39 6.68 -7.68
C SER A 294 0.34 7.80 -8.74
N GLU A 295 1.43 8.00 -9.48
CA GLU A 295 1.48 8.92 -10.62
C GLU A 295 0.53 8.51 -11.74
N CYS A 296 0.23 7.21 -11.85
CA CYS A 296 -0.75 6.66 -12.79
C CYS A 296 -2.20 6.91 -12.36
N GLN A 297 -2.44 7.57 -11.23
CA GLN A 297 -3.76 7.94 -10.69
C GLN A 297 -4.63 6.75 -10.28
N ILE A 298 -4.02 5.59 -9.99
CA ILE A 298 -4.74 4.42 -9.47
C ILE A 298 -5.34 4.79 -8.10
N PRO A 299 -6.65 4.60 -7.86
CA PRO A 299 -7.30 5.02 -6.61
C PRO A 299 -6.71 4.35 -5.35
N TYR A 300 -6.50 3.04 -5.42
CA TYR A 300 -5.96 2.24 -4.32
C TYR A 300 -4.86 1.32 -4.80
N ILE A 301 -3.77 1.27 -4.03
CA ILE A 301 -2.64 0.39 -4.29
C ILE A 301 -2.32 -0.33 -2.97
N ILE A 302 -2.24 -1.65 -3.00
CA ILE A 302 -1.74 -2.45 -1.89
C ILE A 302 -0.36 -2.95 -2.28
N VAL A 303 0.63 -2.69 -1.42
CA VAL A 303 2.01 -3.13 -1.62
C VAL A 303 2.60 -3.65 -0.31
N MET A 304 3.79 -4.23 -0.38
CA MET A 304 4.55 -4.63 0.80
C MET A 304 5.60 -3.58 1.16
N ARG A 305 5.62 -3.14 2.42
CA ARG A 305 6.57 -2.16 2.98
C ARG A 305 8.03 -2.57 2.80
N GLU A 306 8.29 -3.88 2.84
CA GLU A 306 9.63 -4.47 2.75
C GLU A 306 9.53 -5.87 2.11
N LEU A 307 10.64 -6.61 2.02
CA LEU A 307 10.65 -7.99 1.52
C LEU A 307 9.56 -8.83 2.19
N VAL A 308 8.80 -9.57 1.39
CA VAL A 308 7.72 -10.41 1.89
C VAL A 308 8.07 -11.89 1.70
N PRO A 309 8.03 -12.71 2.76
CA PRO A 309 8.08 -14.16 2.64
C PRO A 309 6.88 -14.67 1.85
N ASP A 310 7.08 -15.66 0.98
CA ASP A 310 6.03 -16.18 0.10
C ASP A 310 4.79 -16.67 0.88
N ARG A 311 5.02 -17.34 2.02
CA ARG A 311 3.93 -17.79 2.92
C ARG A 311 3.13 -16.64 3.52
N VAL A 312 3.78 -15.52 3.85
CA VAL A 312 3.11 -14.33 4.40
C VAL A 312 2.25 -13.68 3.32
N ALA A 313 2.79 -13.51 2.12
CA ALA A 313 2.07 -12.98 0.95
C ALA A 313 0.82 -13.82 0.60
N GLN A 314 0.94 -15.15 0.61
CA GLN A 314 -0.18 -16.07 0.37
C GLN A 314 -1.26 -15.99 1.45
N GLN A 315 -0.88 -15.96 2.73
CA GLN A 315 -1.86 -15.86 3.82
C GLN A 315 -2.54 -14.48 3.82
N PHE A 316 -1.80 -13.41 3.51
CA PHE A 316 -2.40 -12.09 3.35
C PHE A 316 -3.47 -12.09 2.26
N LEU A 317 -3.15 -12.61 1.06
CA LEU A 317 -4.10 -12.71 -0.04
C LEU A 317 -5.35 -13.49 0.36
N LYS A 318 -5.18 -14.64 1.01
CA LYS A 318 -6.30 -15.46 1.49
C LYS A 318 -7.23 -14.67 2.41
N TYR A 319 -6.68 -14.03 3.44
CA TYR A 319 -7.49 -13.29 4.41
C TYR A 319 -8.11 -12.03 3.81
N PHE A 320 -7.36 -11.35 2.93
CA PHE A 320 -7.84 -10.20 2.18
C PHE A 320 -9.06 -10.57 1.33
N LEU A 321 -8.95 -11.60 0.47
CA LEU A 321 -10.05 -12.01 -0.40
C LEU A 321 -11.28 -12.45 0.40
N GLN A 322 -11.10 -13.23 1.48
CA GLN A 322 -12.19 -13.65 2.37
C GLN A 322 -12.98 -12.46 2.95
N ASN A 323 -12.29 -11.37 3.29
CA ASN A 323 -12.91 -10.20 3.89
C ASN A 323 -13.50 -9.25 2.85
N PHE A 324 -12.80 -9.05 1.73
CA PHE A 324 -13.19 -8.06 0.73
C PHE A 324 -14.50 -8.45 0.05
N VAL A 325 -14.66 -9.74 -0.27
CA VAL A 325 -15.86 -10.28 -0.95
C VAL A 325 -17.12 -10.30 -0.07
N GLU A 326 -16.94 -10.12 1.24
CA GLU A 326 -18.00 -9.93 2.23
C GLU A 326 -18.35 -8.45 2.43
N ASN A 327 -17.95 -7.62 1.46
CA ASN A 327 -18.30 -6.22 1.35
C ASN A 327 -17.76 -5.32 2.48
N LYS A 328 -16.69 -5.75 3.16
CA LYS A 328 -15.93 -4.86 4.04
C LYS A 328 -15.22 -3.79 3.21
N SER A 329 -15.07 -2.59 3.78
CA SER A 329 -14.26 -1.54 3.15
C SER A 329 -12.80 -1.97 3.06
N LEU A 330 -12.07 -1.42 2.09
CA LEU A 330 -10.70 -1.83 1.79
C LEU A 330 -9.75 -1.69 2.98
N ASP A 331 -9.84 -0.59 3.72
CA ASP A 331 -9.08 -0.31 4.94
C ASP A 331 -9.32 -1.36 6.03
N ILE A 332 -10.58 -1.68 6.31
CA ILE A 332 -10.95 -2.72 7.28
C ILE A 332 -10.50 -4.11 6.81
N THR A 333 -10.66 -4.39 5.52
CA THR A 333 -10.22 -5.65 4.89
C THR A 333 -8.73 -5.87 5.10
N VAL A 334 -7.91 -4.86 4.78
CA VAL A 334 -6.44 -4.94 4.92
C VAL A 334 -6.05 -5.02 6.39
N ARG A 335 -6.67 -4.23 7.27
CA ARG A 335 -6.40 -4.28 8.73
C ARG A 335 -6.60 -5.67 9.29
N GLU A 336 -7.78 -6.25 9.06
CA GLU A 336 -8.10 -7.58 9.59
C GLU A 336 -7.23 -8.67 8.94
N ALA A 337 -6.95 -8.58 7.63
CA ALA A 337 -6.07 -9.51 6.96
C ALA A 337 -4.66 -9.47 7.56
N ARG A 338 -4.16 -8.27 7.84
CA ARG A 338 -2.87 -7.99 8.48
C ARG A 338 -2.83 -8.50 9.92
N GLU A 339 -3.85 -8.22 10.74
CA GLU A 339 -3.95 -8.72 12.12
C GLU A 339 -3.94 -10.25 12.18
N ARG A 340 -4.62 -10.93 11.23
CA ARG A 340 -4.60 -12.39 11.13
C ARG A 340 -3.23 -12.98 10.76
N LEU A 341 -2.29 -12.18 10.27
CA LEU A 341 -0.90 -12.62 10.05
C LEU A 341 -0.12 -12.78 11.36
N GLN A 342 -0.64 -12.32 12.50
CA GLN A 342 0.05 -12.42 13.79
C GLN A 342 0.44 -13.86 14.14
N VAL A 343 -0.37 -14.85 13.74
CA VAL A 343 -0.06 -16.28 13.93
C VAL A 343 1.25 -16.71 13.26
N LEU A 344 1.69 -15.98 12.24
CA LEU A 344 2.93 -16.24 11.51
C LEU A 344 4.15 -15.58 12.15
N GLU A 345 4.00 -14.64 13.10
CA GLU A 345 5.13 -13.84 13.62
C GLU A 345 6.10 -14.62 14.52
N SER A 346 5.74 -15.84 14.91
CA SER A 346 6.68 -16.79 15.52
C SER A 346 7.77 -17.22 14.54
N GLU A 347 7.43 -17.39 13.26
CA GLU A 347 8.30 -17.84 12.17
C GLU A 347 8.77 -16.67 11.29
N PHE A 348 7.89 -15.69 11.06
CA PHE A 348 8.09 -14.52 10.21
C PHE A 348 7.78 -13.24 11.00
N PRO A 349 8.72 -12.79 11.87
CA PRO A 349 8.58 -11.53 12.60
C PRO A 349 8.12 -10.39 11.69
N CYS A 350 7.35 -9.45 12.23
CA CYS A 350 6.84 -8.29 11.49
C CYS A 350 5.90 -8.60 10.32
N ALA A 351 5.39 -9.83 10.16
CA ALA A 351 4.41 -10.15 9.11
C ALA A 351 3.20 -9.19 9.12
N THR A 352 2.77 -8.76 10.31
CA THR A 352 1.67 -7.79 10.50
C THR A 352 2.05 -6.34 10.15
N LEU A 353 3.29 -6.08 9.74
CA LEU A 353 3.80 -4.73 9.40
C LEU A 353 4.10 -4.57 7.91
N LEU A 354 3.97 -5.64 7.11
CA LEU A 354 4.35 -5.62 5.70
C LEU A 354 3.28 -5.03 4.79
N PRO A 355 2.01 -5.49 4.81
CA PRO A 355 1.01 -4.95 3.89
C PRO A 355 0.69 -3.51 4.25
N ILE A 356 0.72 -2.62 3.25
CA ILE A 356 0.36 -1.21 3.39
C ILE A 356 -0.54 -0.79 2.24
N ILE A 357 -1.34 0.25 2.49
CA ILE A 357 -2.22 0.85 1.49
C ILE A 357 -1.61 2.20 1.09
N TYR A 358 -1.52 2.42 -0.21
CA TYR A 358 -1.37 3.74 -0.79
C TYR A 358 -2.70 4.13 -1.44
N GLN A 359 -3.26 5.24 -1.00
CA GLN A 359 -4.58 5.74 -1.39
C GLN A 359 -4.43 7.10 -2.06
N LYS A 360 -5.10 7.26 -3.20
CA LYS A 360 -5.36 8.59 -3.75
C LYS A 360 -6.33 9.33 -2.81
N PRO A 361 -6.00 10.51 -2.28
CA PRO A 361 -6.81 11.28 -1.32
C PRO A 361 -8.28 11.47 -1.66
N THR A 362 -8.60 11.51 -2.95
CA THR A 362 -9.95 11.78 -3.46
C THR A 362 -10.72 10.51 -3.82
N ALA A 363 -10.13 9.33 -3.56
CA ALA A 363 -10.77 8.05 -3.81
C ALA A 363 -11.93 7.82 -2.82
N PRO A 364 -13.13 7.48 -3.31
CA PRO A 364 -14.24 7.10 -2.44
C PRO A 364 -13.94 5.77 -1.75
N VAL A 365 -14.59 5.53 -0.61
CA VAL A 365 -14.53 4.23 0.08
C VAL A 365 -14.80 3.11 -0.91
N LEU A 366 -13.91 2.12 -0.92
CA LEU A 366 -13.97 0.97 -1.82
C LEU A 366 -14.40 -0.29 -1.05
N THR A 367 -15.56 -0.83 -1.41
CA THR A 367 -15.98 -2.20 -1.10
C THR A 367 -16.15 -3.01 -2.39
N TRP A 368 -16.36 -4.32 -2.25
CA TRP A 368 -16.72 -5.20 -3.37
C TRP A 368 -17.96 -4.72 -4.12
N THR A 369 -19.00 -4.28 -3.40
CA THR A 369 -20.24 -3.80 -4.01
C THR A 369 -20.05 -2.45 -4.67
N GLU A 370 -19.20 -1.55 -4.16
CA GLU A 370 -18.88 -0.33 -4.90
C GLU A 370 -18.22 -0.64 -6.24
N ILE A 371 -17.32 -1.65 -6.31
CA ILE A 371 -16.75 -2.07 -7.60
C ILE A 371 -17.87 -2.49 -8.58
N ILE A 372 -18.88 -3.21 -8.09
CA ILE A 372 -20.03 -3.60 -8.92
C ILE A 372 -20.93 -2.40 -9.26
N ASN A 373 -21.21 -1.50 -8.31
CA ASN A 373 -22.12 -0.36 -8.49
C ASN A 373 -21.53 0.76 -9.34
N ILE A 374 -20.21 0.97 -9.29
CA ILE A 374 -19.48 1.80 -10.24
C ILE A 374 -19.76 1.30 -11.67
N ASN A 375 -19.94 -0.01 -11.85
CA ASN A 375 -20.32 -0.62 -13.12
C ASN A 375 -21.83 -0.51 -13.46
N GLN A 376 -22.72 -0.15 -12.53
CA GLN A 376 -24.19 -0.12 -12.75
C GLN A 376 -24.82 1.28 -12.85
N SER A 377 -24.14 2.34 -12.43
CA SER A 377 -24.72 3.69 -12.33
C SER A 377 -24.90 4.42 -13.68
N THR A 378 -25.93 4.05 -14.45
CA THR A 378 -26.55 4.88 -15.51
C THR A 378 -28.08 4.79 -15.47
N SER A 379 -28.74 5.64 -14.66
CA SER A 379 -30.13 6.06 -14.90
C SER A 379 -30.51 7.27 -14.04
N ASN A 380 -29.93 8.45 -14.31
CA ASN A 380 -30.67 9.74 -14.24
C ASN A 380 -29.77 10.93 -14.61
N PRO A 381 -30.05 11.68 -15.68
CA PRO A 381 -29.42 12.97 -15.96
C PRO A 381 -30.29 14.07 -15.35
N ASN A 382 -30.19 14.33 -14.05
CA ASN A 382 -30.78 15.53 -13.45
C ASN A 382 -30.00 15.90 -12.19
N ILE A 383 -28.81 16.44 -12.37
CA ILE A 383 -28.17 17.28 -11.37
C ILE A 383 -27.90 18.60 -12.08
N LYS A 384 -28.78 19.58 -11.85
CA LYS A 384 -28.56 20.97 -12.25
C LYS A 384 -27.41 21.51 -11.40
N TYR A 385 -26.31 21.87 -12.06
CA TYR A 385 -25.23 22.62 -11.44
C TYR A 385 -25.68 24.06 -11.21
N VAL A 386 -25.50 24.57 -10.00
CA VAL A 386 -25.52 26.00 -9.71
C VAL A 386 -24.08 26.50 -9.87
N GLU A 387 -23.85 27.40 -10.81
CA GLU A 387 -22.54 28.03 -11.01
C GLU A 387 -22.15 28.88 -9.79
N PRO A 388 -20.89 28.84 -9.34
CA PRO A 388 -20.39 29.80 -8.35
C PRO A 388 -20.21 31.18 -9.00
N LEU A 389 -20.85 32.19 -8.39
CA LEU A 389 -20.69 33.60 -8.75
C LEU A 389 -19.22 34.02 -8.65
N ILE A 390 -18.67 34.48 -9.77
CA ILE A 390 -17.35 35.11 -9.86
C ILE A 390 -17.41 36.46 -9.13
N PRO A 391 -16.49 36.78 -8.19
CA PRO A 391 -16.42 38.12 -7.62
C PRO A 391 -15.79 39.07 -8.67
N VAL A 392 -16.51 40.16 -8.94
CA VAL A 392 -16.03 41.27 -9.77
C VAL A 392 -14.93 42.02 -8.98
N PRO A 393 -13.73 42.25 -9.55
CA PRO A 393 -12.69 43.03 -8.89
C PRO A 393 -13.05 44.53 -8.87
N PRO A 394 -12.40 45.32 -7.99
CA PRO A 394 -12.78 46.70 -7.67
C PRO A 394 -12.64 47.70 -8.82
#